data_AF-A0A151F0B4-F1
#
_entry.id   AF-A0A151F0B4-F1
#
_cell.length_a   1.000
_cell.length_b   1.000
_cell.length_c   1.000
_cell.angle_alpha   90.00
_cell.angle_beta   90.00
_cell.angle_gamma   90.00
#
_symmetry.space_group_name_H-M   'P 1'
#
loop_
_entity.id
_entity.type
_entity.pdbx_description
1 polymer ?
#
loop_
_entity_poly.entity_id
_entity_poly.type
_entity_poly.pdbx_seq_one_letter_code
_entity_poly.pdbx_strand_id
1 'polypeptide(L)'
;MEYTLTYVEKWINSDSFAKKLLSSSYFTKKQIKDYVTYIWNQDTGEKVTYQGIANRRHITKQGVAENIRLARENIDRAIATFLLAVYCNIIPLETIDFLIEILDAMRVAKEAEDEEEFRRLRKRMMKVFSQKESPRRSVSFP
;
A
#
# COMPACT_ATOMS: atom_id res chain seq x y z
N MET A 1 -0.49 10.38 16.23
CA MET A 1 -0.87 8.97 16.45
C MET A 1 0.40 8.13 16.32
N GLU A 2 0.79 7.30 17.30
CA GLU A 2 2.02 6.48 17.18
C GLU A 2 1.68 5.18 16.44
N TYR A 3 2.23 4.99 15.24
CA TYR A 3 1.97 3.79 14.43
C TYR A 3 2.89 2.66 14.84
N THR A 4 2.56 2.00 15.95
CA THR A 4 3.38 0.91 16.51
C THR A 4 3.35 -0.36 15.66
N LEU A 5 4.37 -1.21 15.81
CA LEU A 5 4.41 -2.54 15.17
C LEU A 5 3.15 -3.38 15.46
N THR A 6 2.63 -3.28 16.68
CA THR A 6 1.41 -3.96 17.13
C THR A 6 0.17 -3.40 16.47
N TYR A 7 0.08 -2.07 16.34
CA TYR A 7 -1.01 -1.42 15.60
C TYR A 7 -1.04 -1.88 14.15
N VAL A 8 0.11 -1.82 13.45
CA VAL A 8 0.21 -2.22 12.04
C VAL A 8 -0.10 -3.70 11.86
N GLU A 9 0.37 -4.56 12.77
CA GLU A 9 0.03 -5.98 12.76
C GLU A 9 -1.45 -6.24 12.98
N LYS A 10 -2.06 -5.58 13.97
CA LYS A 10 -3.49 -5.70 14.24
C LYS A 10 -4.30 -5.26 13.02
N TRP A 11 -3.95 -4.12 12.42
CA TRP A 11 -4.59 -3.61 11.21
C TRP A 11 -4.52 -4.61 10.06
N ILE A 12 -3.32 -5.11 9.70
CA ILE A 12 -3.17 -6.12 8.64
C ILE A 12 -3.98 -7.39 8.96
N ASN A 13 -4.06 -7.77 10.24
CA ASN A 13 -4.76 -9.00 10.65
C ASN A 13 -6.27 -8.84 10.79
N SER A 14 -6.81 -7.65 11.03
CA SER A 14 -8.25 -7.43 11.22
C SER A 14 -8.94 -6.92 9.95
N ASP A 15 -8.18 -6.32 9.03
CA ASP A 15 -8.70 -5.69 7.83
C ASP A 15 -8.66 -6.67 6.63
N SER A 16 -9.83 -7.21 6.27
CA SER A 16 -9.95 -8.17 5.15
C SER A 16 -9.46 -7.59 3.82
N PHE A 17 -9.66 -6.29 3.59
CA PHE A 17 -9.21 -5.62 2.38
C PHE A 17 -7.69 -5.45 2.38
N ALA A 18 -7.10 -5.03 3.51
CA ALA A 18 -5.64 -4.93 3.63
C ALA A 18 -4.98 -6.30 3.46
N LYS A 19 -5.55 -7.39 4.00
CA LYS A 19 -5.07 -8.75 3.76
C LYS A 19 -5.07 -9.12 2.29
N LYS A 20 -6.20 -8.85 1.61
CA LYS A 20 -6.36 -9.17 0.18
C LYS A 20 -5.32 -8.43 -0.65
N LEU A 21 -5.20 -7.11 -0.46
CA LEU A 21 -4.18 -6.30 -1.13
C LEU A 21 -2.76 -6.81 -0.85
N LEU A 22 -2.44 -7.10 0.41
CA LEU A 22 -1.12 -7.63 0.79
C LEU A 22 -0.84 -8.95 0.07
N SER A 23 -1.81 -9.87 0.04
CA SER A 23 -1.67 -11.19 -0.60
C SER A 23 -1.49 -11.13 -2.11
N SER A 24 -1.97 -10.06 -2.76
CA SER A 24 -1.84 -9.83 -4.21
C SER A 24 -0.71 -8.86 -4.57
N SER A 25 0.02 -8.34 -3.58
CA SER A 25 1.10 -7.37 -3.77
C SER A 25 2.47 -8.06 -3.76
N TYR A 26 3.50 -7.30 -4.14
CA TYR A 26 4.90 -7.74 -4.01
C TYR A 26 5.43 -7.66 -2.58
N PHE A 27 4.64 -7.20 -1.61
CA PHE A 27 5.08 -7.05 -0.24
C PHE A 27 4.88 -8.32 0.60
N THR A 28 5.85 -8.58 1.47
CA THR A 28 5.65 -9.46 2.62
C THR A 28 5.04 -8.68 3.79
N LYS A 29 4.37 -9.38 4.70
CA LYS A 29 3.88 -8.78 5.96
C LYS A 29 5.01 -8.11 6.76
N LYS A 30 6.21 -8.69 6.77
CA LYS A 30 7.38 -8.13 7.47
C LYS A 30 7.82 -6.80 6.86
N GLN A 31 7.87 -6.72 5.53
CA GLN A 31 8.21 -5.51 4.79
C GLN A 31 7.23 -4.37 5.08
N ILE A 32 5.91 -4.61 4.97
CA ILE A 32 4.91 -3.57 5.28
C ILE A 32 4.98 -3.14 6.73
N LYS A 33 5.12 -4.09 7.68
CA LYS A 33 5.25 -3.74 9.11
C LYS A 33 6.41 -2.80 9.36
N ASP A 34 7.61 -3.13 8.88
CA ASP A 34 8.80 -2.29 9.11
C ASP A 34 8.70 -0.95 8.37
N TYR A 35 8.26 -0.98 7.12
CA TYR A 35 8.15 0.21 6.28
C TYR A 35 7.14 1.20 6.85
N VAL A 36 5.93 0.76 7.17
CA VAL A 36 4.87 1.62 7.73
C VAL A 36 5.29 2.17 9.09
N THR A 37 5.81 1.31 9.98
CA THR A 37 6.27 1.75 11.31
C THR A 37 7.39 2.78 11.21
N TYR A 38 8.30 2.62 10.25
CA TYR A 38 9.39 3.58 10.07
C TYR A 38 8.91 4.88 9.44
N ILE A 39 8.22 4.81 8.30
CA ILE A 39 7.87 5.98 7.48
C ILE A 39 6.79 6.84 8.15
N TRP A 40 5.73 6.24 8.70
CA TRP A 40 4.63 7.03 9.28
C TRP A 40 4.96 7.68 10.62
N ASN A 41 6.10 7.33 11.23
CA ASN A 41 6.60 7.96 12.44
C ASN A 41 7.87 8.82 12.16
N GLN A 42 8.15 9.18 10.90
CA GLN A 42 9.25 10.13 10.60
C GLN A 42 8.89 11.57 10.99
N ASP A 43 7.61 11.93 10.86
CA ASP A 43 7.09 13.28 11.13
C ASP A 43 6.49 13.40 12.54
N THR A 44 6.57 12.33 13.35
CA THR A 44 6.14 12.36 14.75
C THR A 44 7.25 12.89 15.66
N GLY A 45 6.87 13.48 16.80
CA GLY A 45 7.81 14.03 17.79
C GLY A 45 8.83 13.01 18.35
N GLU A 46 8.54 11.71 18.24
CA GLU A 46 9.48 10.63 18.56
C GLU A 46 9.90 9.93 17.26
N LYS A 47 11.18 10.07 16.88
CA LYS A 47 11.71 9.46 15.66
C LYS A 47 11.95 7.98 15.85
N VAL A 48 11.21 7.15 15.13
CA VAL A 48 11.46 5.71 15.07
C VAL A 48 12.74 5.42 14.28
N THR A 49 13.68 4.70 14.91
CA THR A 49 14.95 4.29 14.28
C THR A 49 14.93 2.82 13.89
N TYR A 50 15.79 2.43 12.94
CA TYR A 50 15.98 1.01 12.60
C TYR A 50 16.40 0.17 13.82
N GLN A 51 17.21 0.73 14.72
CA GLN A 51 17.61 0.05 15.95
C GLN A 51 16.42 -0.14 16.89
N GLY A 52 15.53 0.87 17.02
CA GLY A 52 14.32 0.76 17.83
C GLY A 52 13.39 -0.34 17.33
N ILE A 53 13.18 -0.42 16.01
CA ILE A 53 12.39 -1.51 15.40
C ILE A 53 13.08 -2.86 15.63
N ALA A 54 14.39 -2.94 15.42
CA ALA A 54 15.18 -4.17 15.59
C ALA A 54 15.07 -4.74 17.01
N ASN A 55 15.18 -3.87 18.03
CA ASN A 55 15.04 -4.24 19.44
C ASN A 55 13.64 -4.79 19.74
N ARG A 56 12.58 -4.11 19.28
CA ARG A 56 11.19 -4.55 19.48
C ARG A 56 10.86 -5.86 18.76
N ARG A 57 11.56 -6.16 17.65
CA ARG A 57 11.35 -7.37 16.84
C ARG A 57 12.32 -8.51 17.15
N HIS A 58 13.29 -8.30 18.03
CA HIS A 58 14.38 -9.25 18.31
C HIS A 58 15.11 -9.71 17.03
N ILE A 59 15.45 -8.78 16.14
CA ILE A 59 16.23 -9.03 14.91
C ILE A 59 17.38 -8.03 14.79
N THR A 60 18.22 -8.18 13.76
CA THR A 60 19.32 -7.23 13.51
C THR A 60 18.83 -5.93 12.89
N LYS A 61 19.56 -4.84 13.16
CA LYS A 61 19.38 -3.55 12.47
C LYS A 61 19.48 -3.69 10.94
N GLN A 62 20.41 -4.52 10.44
CA GLN A 62 20.52 -4.79 9.01
C GLN A 62 19.26 -5.48 8.46
N GLY A 63 18.65 -6.40 9.20
CA GLY A 63 17.40 -7.05 8.79
C GLY A 63 16.22 -6.09 8.64
N VAL A 64 16.12 -5.09 9.53
CA VAL A 64 15.11 -4.01 9.40
C VAL A 64 15.41 -3.14 8.18
N ALA A 65 16.66 -2.69 8.03
CA ALA A 65 17.06 -1.84 6.91
C ALA A 65 16.79 -2.53 5.57
N GLU A 66 17.08 -3.83 5.48
CA GLU A 66 16.84 -4.64 4.28
C GLU A 66 15.35 -4.79 3.97
N ASN A 67 14.50 -5.03 4.97
CA ASN A 67 13.05 -5.08 4.76
C ASN A 67 12.52 -3.75 4.22
N ILE A 68 12.97 -2.61 4.76
CA ILE A 68 12.55 -1.28 4.32
C ILE A 68 13.05 -0.99 2.90
N ARG A 69 14.31 -1.34 2.59
CA ARG A 69 14.89 -1.20 1.25
C ARG A 69 14.10 -2.01 0.22
N LEU A 70 13.86 -3.29 0.48
CA LEU A 70 13.10 -4.16 -0.42
C LEU A 70 11.64 -3.69 -0.59
N ALA A 71 11.02 -3.18 0.48
CA ALA A 71 9.69 -2.58 0.40
C ALA A 71 9.69 -1.39 -0.57
N ARG A 72 10.66 -0.48 -0.46
CA ARG A 72 10.82 0.66 -1.36
C ARG A 72 11.05 0.21 -2.81
N GLU A 73 11.93 -0.75 -3.04
CA GLU A 73 12.19 -1.28 -4.39
C GLU A 73 10.95 -1.89 -5.03
N ASN A 74 10.12 -2.58 -4.25
CA ASN A 74 8.85 -3.11 -4.74
C ASN A 74 7.88 -2.01 -5.15
N ILE A 75 7.85 -0.87 -4.43
CA ILE A 75 7.07 0.32 -4.82
C ILE A 75 7.60 0.87 -6.14
N ASP A 76 8.90 1.12 -6.22
CA ASP A 76 9.54 1.71 -7.40
C ASP A 76 9.31 0.84 -8.66
N ARG A 77 9.45 -0.49 -8.53
CA ARG A 77 9.14 -1.44 -9.62
C ARG A 77 7.66 -1.44 -10.00
N ALA A 78 6.75 -1.39 -9.02
CA ALA A 78 5.31 -1.34 -9.31
C ALA A 78 4.92 -0.06 -10.05
N ILE A 79 5.49 1.08 -9.65
CA ILE A 79 5.29 2.37 -10.34
C ILE A 79 5.86 2.31 -11.76
N ALA A 80 7.09 1.85 -11.95
CA ALA A 80 7.69 1.73 -13.28
C ALA A 80 6.88 0.79 -14.19
N THR A 81 6.41 -0.34 -13.65
CA THR A 81 5.54 -1.28 -14.37
C THR A 81 4.23 -0.62 -14.78
N PHE A 82 3.60 0.13 -13.89
CA PHE A 82 2.37 0.86 -14.18
C PHE A 82 2.58 1.93 -15.27
N LEU A 83 3.64 2.73 -15.17
CA LEU A 83 3.97 3.75 -16.17
C LEU A 83 4.25 3.15 -17.54
N LEU A 84 5.01 2.05 -17.60
CA LEU A 84 5.24 1.31 -18.85
C LEU A 84 3.93 0.78 -19.43
N ALA A 85 3.04 0.27 -18.58
CA ALA A 85 1.74 -0.24 -19.01
C ALA A 85 0.82 0.87 -19.56
N VAL A 86 0.87 2.08 -19.00
CA VAL A 86 0.22 3.26 -19.58
C VAL A 86 0.85 3.62 -20.93
N TYR A 87 2.18 3.69 -20.99
CA TYR A 87 2.91 4.03 -22.22
C TYR A 87 2.63 3.04 -23.37
N CYS A 88 2.50 1.75 -23.07
CA CYS A 88 2.16 0.71 -24.03
C CYS A 88 0.65 0.61 -24.33
N ASN A 89 -0.20 1.46 -23.73
CA ASN A 89 -1.66 1.43 -23.88
C ASN A 89 -2.29 0.06 -23.55
N ILE A 90 -1.78 -0.66 -22.54
CA ILE A 90 -2.30 -1.98 -22.13
C ILE A 90 -3.29 -1.91 -20.96
N ILE A 91 -3.40 -0.74 -20.32
CA ILE A 91 -4.34 -0.50 -19.22
C ILE A 91 -5.65 0.03 -19.81
N PRO A 92 -6.81 -0.60 -19.53
CA PRO A 92 -8.11 -0.08 -19.96
C PRO A 92 -8.37 1.33 -19.43
N LEU A 93 -9.01 2.19 -20.22
CA LEU A 93 -9.32 3.58 -19.84
C LEU A 93 -10.09 3.66 -18.51
N GLU A 94 -11.03 2.74 -18.28
CA GLU A 94 -11.80 2.67 -17.04
C GLU A 94 -10.91 2.42 -15.81
N THR A 95 -9.79 1.73 -16.00
CA THR A 95 -8.79 1.53 -14.93
C THR A 95 -7.95 2.79 -14.71
N ILE A 96 -7.67 3.56 -15.77
CA ILE A 96 -6.93 4.83 -15.68
C ILE A 96 -7.76 5.87 -14.95
N ASP A 97 -9.02 6.09 -15.37
CA ASP A 97 -9.93 7.06 -14.76
C ASP A 97 -10.10 6.78 -13.27
N PHE A 98 -10.30 5.50 -12.92
CA PHE A 98 -10.39 5.07 -11.53
C PHE A 98 -9.12 5.35 -10.72
N LEU A 99 -7.94 5.13 -11.29
CA LEU A 99 -6.69 5.42 -10.60
C LEU A 99 -6.50 6.92 -10.38
N ILE A 100 -6.91 7.75 -11.34
CA ILE A 100 -6.94 9.20 -11.18
C ILE A 100 -7.87 9.58 -10.02
N GLU A 101 -9.10 9.05 -9.98
CA GLU A 101 -10.05 9.30 -8.88
C GLU A 101 -9.51 8.89 -7.52
N ILE A 102 -8.84 7.73 -7.43
CA ILE A 102 -8.21 7.28 -6.18
C ILE A 102 -7.11 8.23 -5.75
N LEU A 103 -6.23 8.61 -6.67
CA LEU A 103 -5.08 9.43 -6.35
C LEU A 103 -5.52 10.83 -5.91
N ASP A 104 -6.54 11.38 -6.56
CA ASP A 104 -7.14 12.66 -6.19
C ASP A 104 -7.80 12.58 -4.81
N ALA A 105 -8.63 11.56 -4.56
CA ALA A 105 -9.24 11.34 -3.25
C ALA A 105 -8.19 11.09 -2.15
N MET A 106 -7.10 10.39 -2.45
CA MET A 106 -5.99 10.18 -1.51
C MET A 106 -5.24 11.47 -1.22
N ARG A 107 -5.06 12.33 -2.22
CA ARG A 107 -4.47 13.67 -2.05
C ARG A 107 -5.33 14.50 -1.10
N VAL A 108 -6.64 14.59 -1.38
CA VAL A 108 -7.60 15.33 -0.52
C VAL A 108 -7.58 14.80 0.90
N ALA A 109 -7.65 13.47 1.10
CA ALA A 109 -7.64 12.86 2.43
C ALA A 109 -6.33 13.14 3.20
N LYS A 110 -5.19 13.15 2.50
CA LYS A 110 -3.89 13.51 3.11
C LYS A 110 -3.79 14.97 3.48
N GLU A 111 -4.26 15.87 2.62
CA GLU A 111 -4.21 17.32 2.84
C GLU A 111 -5.18 17.76 3.96
N ALA A 112 -6.32 17.09 4.10
CA ALA A 112 -7.34 17.41 5.09
C ALA A 112 -7.12 16.76 6.47
N GLU A 113 -6.20 15.80 6.59
CA GLU A 113 -6.05 14.93 7.77
C GLU A 113 -7.37 14.28 8.23
N ASP A 114 -8.32 14.04 7.31
CA ASP A 114 -9.69 13.63 7.61
C ASP A 114 -9.89 12.10 7.51
N GLU A 115 -10.17 11.47 8.65
CA GLU A 115 -10.41 10.03 8.77
C GLU A 115 -11.68 9.55 8.03
N GLU A 116 -12.70 10.40 7.87
CA GLU A 116 -13.92 10.08 7.12
C GLU A 116 -13.62 9.98 5.63
N GLU A 117 -12.78 10.87 5.10
CA GLU A 117 -12.34 10.84 3.70
C GLU A 117 -11.47 9.62 3.42
N PHE A 118 -10.58 9.23 4.34
CA PHE A 118 -9.87 7.95 4.26
C PHE A 118 -10.83 6.75 4.23
N ARG A 119 -11.92 6.79 5.01
CA ARG A 119 -12.93 5.72 5.03
C ARG A 119 -13.72 5.66 3.73
N ARG A 120 -14.08 6.81 3.15
CA ARG A 120 -14.74 6.92 1.83
C ARG A 120 -13.84 6.39 0.71
N LEU A 121 -12.57 6.79 0.69
CA LEU A 121 -11.56 6.28 -0.22
C LEU A 121 -11.47 4.75 -0.17
N ARG A 122 -11.37 4.18 1.03
CA ARG A 122 -11.32 2.73 1.22
C ARG A 122 -12.54 2.02 0.64
N LYS A 123 -13.76 2.54 0.86
CA LYS A 123 -14.97 1.96 0.26
C LYS A 123 -14.94 1.97 -1.26
N ARG A 124 -14.41 3.04 -1.88
CA ARG A 124 -14.25 3.13 -3.35
C ARG A 124 -13.23 2.10 -3.85
N MET A 125 -12.07 2.00 -3.21
CA MET A 125 -11.04 1.01 -3.53
C MET A 125 -11.57 -0.44 -3.49
N MET A 126 -12.34 -0.79 -2.45
CA MET A 126 -12.91 -2.14 -2.27
C MET A 126 -13.87 -2.56 -3.38
N LYS A 127 -14.73 -1.64 -3.84
CA LYS A 127 -15.72 -1.94 -4.89
C LYS A 127 -15.02 -2.40 -6.18
N VAL A 128 -13.92 -1.76 -6.55
CA VAL A 128 -13.24 -2.04 -7.82
C VAL A 128 -12.33 -3.26 -7.75
N PHE A 129 -11.64 -3.48 -6.62
CA PHE A 129 -10.85 -4.70 -6.45
C PHE A 129 -11.71 -5.96 -6.53
N SER A 130 -12.98 -5.87 -6.10
CA SER A 130 -13.96 -6.95 -6.19
C SER A 130 -14.49 -7.18 -7.62
N GLN A 131 -14.53 -6.13 -8.46
CA GLN A 131 -15.02 -6.23 -9.85
C GLN A 131 -14.02 -6.91 -10.79
N LYS A 132 -12.71 -6.81 -10.53
CA LYS A 132 -11.66 -7.49 -11.32
C LYS A 132 -11.67 -9.02 -11.22
N GLU A 133 -12.37 -9.61 -10.24
CA GLU A 133 -12.51 -11.06 -10.08
C GLU A 133 -13.67 -11.66 -10.89
N SER A 134 -14.48 -10.83 -11.55
CA SER A 134 -15.49 -11.32 -12.50
C SER A 134 -14.81 -11.66 -13.83
N PRO A 135 -15.06 -12.83 -14.44
CA PRO A 135 -14.34 -13.27 -15.62
C PRO A 135 -14.51 -12.26 -16.75
N ARG A 136 -13.39 -11.73 -17.25
CA ARG A 136 -13.37 -10.92 -18.46
C ARG A 136 -13.97 -11.77 -19.58
N ARG A 137 -15.12 -11.38 -20.11
CA ARG A 137 -15.67 -11.98 -21.33
C ARG A 137 -14.57 -11.98 -22.38
N SER A 138 -14.28 -13.16 -22.93
CA SER A 138 -13.31 -13.36 -24.00
C SER A 138 -13.63 -12.41 -25.15
N VAL A 139 -12.74 -11.47 -25.41
CA VAL A 139 -12.77 -10.69 -26.64
C VAL A 139 -12.23 -11.60 -27.73
N SER A 140 -13.13 -12.17 -28.53
CA SER A 140 -12.79 -12.81 -29.79
C SER A 140 -12.32 -11.72 -30.76
N PHE A 141 -11.05 -11.76 -31.15
CA PHE A 141 -10.57 -10.96 -32.27
C PHE A 141 -10.97 -11.66 -33.59
N PRO A 142 -11.38 -10.88 -34.62
CA PRO A 142 -11.73 -11.40 -35.93
C PRO A 142 -10.54 -12.05 -36.65
#